data_AF-A0A6C0IMF8-F1
#
_entry.id   AF-A0A6C0IMF8-F1
#
_cell.length_a   1.000
_cell.length_b   1.000
_cell.length_c   1.000
_cell.angle_alpha   90.00
_cell.angle_beta   90.00
_cell.angle_gamma   90.00
#
_symmetry.space_group_name_H-M   'P 1'
#
loop_
_entity.id
_entity.type
_entity.pdbx_description
1 polymer ?
#
loop_
_entity_poly.entity_id
_entity_poly.type
_entity_poly.pdbx_seq_one_letter_code
_entity_poly.pdbx_strand_id
1 'polypeptide(L)'
;WEIVEANPDKPWDWGYLSANPSITWEIVEANPRKDWDWNMLSENPSITWEFVEANMDKPWYWGWLGNNPSITWENIEANPDKPWNWLGLSANPSITWEIVEANPDKPWNWDFMSSNPNITWEIIEANMDKPWNWYCLSFNPNITWEIIEANMDKPWNWYCLSCNPNITWEIIEANMDKPWDWVCLSSNPNITWKNIEANMDKPWDWDCLSCNPNITWKNIEANMDKPWDWGALSRNKFTKEKEQFEQRVLIELHQKFIQENIFEELVKAYMHPNRINQLLDMGYEIEELDDLL
;
A
#
# COMPACT_ATOMS: atom_id res chain seq x y z
N TRP A 1 16.44 11.61 7.46
CA TRP A 1 17.15 12.34 8.53
C TRP A 1 17.90 13.56 8.00
N GLU A 2 18.72 13.43 6.95
CA GLU A 2 19.55 14.52 6.37
C GLU A 2 18.79 15.84 6.15
N ILE A 3 17.53 15.80 5.68
CA ILE A 3 16.70 17.00 5.49
C ILE A 3 16.41 17.71 6.82
N VAL A 4 16.12 16.95 7.88
CA VAL A 4 15.84 17.49 9.23
C VAL A 4 17.11 18.13 9.80
N GLU A 5 18.25 17.46 9.63
CA GLU A 5 19.57 17.95 10.08
C GLU A 5 20.00 19.22 9.33
N ALA A 6 19.79 19.28 8.01
CA ALA A 6 20.13 20.43 7.18
C ALA A 6 19.25 21.66 7.44
N ASN A 7 18.12 21.50 8.12
CA ASN A 7 17.14 22.56 8.37
C ASN A 7 16.70 22.58 9.86
N PRO A 8 17.62 22.85 10.80
CA PRO A 8 17.35 22.72 12.23
C PRO A 8 16.43 23.82 12.79
N ASP A 9 16.21 24.89 12.03
CA ASP A 9 15.36 26.03 12.38
C ASP A 9 13.86 25.80 12.08
N LYS A 10 13.53 24.73 11.35
CA LYS A 10 12.14 24.44 10.97
C LYS A 10 11.37 23.81 12.13
N PRO A 11 10.06 24.11 12.26
CA PRO A 11 9.20 23.53 13.28
C PRO A 11 8.83 22.09 12.88
N TRP A 12 9.79 21.18 13.00
CA TRP A 12 9.58 19.77 12.72
C TRP A 12 8.58 19.15 13.69
N ASP A 13 7.65 18.36 13.16
CA ASP A 13 6.75 17.54 13.96
C ASP A 13 7.48 16.27 14.40
N TRP A 14 7.89 16.25 15.67
CA TRP A 14 8.65 15.13 16.23
C TRP A 14 7.82 13.86 16.42
N GLY A 15 6.49 13.95 16.48
CA GLY A 15 5.61 12.78 16.52
C GLY A 15 5.68 12.01 15.20
N TYR A 16 5.46 12.71 14.09
CA TYR A 16 5.57 12.11 12.75
C TYR A 16 6.98 11.66 12.40
N LEU A 17 8.01 12.38 12.86
CA LEU A 17 9.39 11.93 12.69
C LEU A 17 9.64 10.64 13.48
N SER A 18 9.17 10.54 14.72
CA SER A 18 9.34 9.34 15.56
C SER A 18 8.71 8.10 14.93
N ALA A 19 7.53 8.24 14.32
CA ALA A 19 6.85 7.15 13.62
C ALA A 19 7.47 6.80 12.26
N ASN A 20 8.40 7.60 11.74
CA ASN A 20 8.93 7.42 10.40
C ASN A 20 9.93 6.25 10.33
N PRO A 21 9.72 5.23 9.48
CA PRO A 21 10.62 4.07 9.38
C PRO A 21 12.07 4.39 8.98
N SER A 22 12.32 5.59 8.43
CA SER A 22 13.68 6.06 8.10
C SER A 22 14.40 6.71 9.29
N ILE A 23 13.73 6.88 10.43
CA ILE A 23 14.36 7.24 11.70
C ILE A 23 14.75 5.95 12.40
N THR A 24 16.07 5.69 12.44
CA THR A 24 16.68 4.55 13.11
C THR A 24 17.11 4.92 14.53
N TRP A 25 17.47 3.94 15.35
CA TRP A 25 17.89 4.19 16.74
C TRP A 25 19.23 4.88 16.83
N GLU A 26 20.14 4.64 15.90
CA GLU A 26 21.41 5.36 15.85
C GLU A 26 21.16 6.87 15.74
N ILE A 27 20.11 7.29 15.01
CA ILE A 27 19.70 8.68 14.92
C ILE A 27 19.15 9.19 16.25
N VAL A 28 18.28 8.41 16.91
CA VAL A 28 17.68 8.78 18.21
C VAL A 28 18.77 8.91 19.28
N GLU A 29 19.69 7.95 19.37
CA GLU A 29 20.83 7.92 20.30
C GLU A 29 21.81 9.07 20.06
N ALA A 30 22.13 9.36 18.80
CA ALA A 30 23.00 10.47 18.46
C ALA A 30 22.38 11.85 18.78
N ASN A 31 21.04 11.90 18.96
CA ASN A 31 20.28 13.14 19.12
C ASN A 31 19.35 13.10 20.35
N PRO A 32 19.86 12.88 21.57
CA PRO A 32 19.04 12.61 22.76
C PRO A 32 18.31 13.85 23.30
N ARG A 33 18.65 15.05 22.80
CA ARG A 33 18.04 16.33 23.21
C ARG A 33 16.85 16.74 22.35
N LYS A 34 16.48 15.93 21.36
CA LYS A 34 15.31 16.18 20.52
C LYS A 34 14.05 15.67 21.22
N ASP A 35 12.92 16.29 20.89
CA ASP A 35 11.63 16.02 21.53
C ASP A 35 10.95 14.75 20.96
N TRP A 36 11.69 13.63 20.94
CA TRP A 36 11.19 12.36 20.43
C TRP A 36 9.92 11.91 21.15
N ASP A 37 8.92 11.48 20.38
CA ASP A 37 7.69 10.89 20.90
C ASP A 37 7.92 9.39 21.13
N TRP A 38 8.18 9.02 22.38
CA TRP A 38 8.47 7.65 22.78
C TRP A 38 7.30 6.69 22.59
N ASN A 39 6.05 7.19 22.58
CA ASN A 39 4.93 6.35 22.17
C ASN A 39 5.16 5.99 20.71
N MET A 40 5.29 6.98 19.81
CA MET A 40 5.46 6.73 18.37
C MET A 40 6.72 5.91 18.04
N LEU A 41 7.81 6.10 18.79
CA LEU A 41 9.00 5.26 18.68
C LEU A 41 8.72 3.79 19.06
N SER A 42 7.78 3.51 19.96
CA SER A 42 7.41 2.14 20.34
C SER A 42 6.82 1.34 19.17
N GLU A 43 6.23 2.01 18.18
CA GLU A 43 5.66 1.38 16.98
C GLU A 43 6.66 1.33 15.81
N ASN A 44 7.77 2.06 15.90
CA ASN A 44 8.71 2.17 14.80
C ASN A 44 9.33 0.78 14.47
N PRO A 45 9.21 0.33 13.21
CA PRO A 45 9.59 -1.03 12.82
C PRO A 45 11.09 -1.32 12.93
N SER A 46 11.92 -0.29 13.05
CA SER A 46 13.36 -0.48 13.19
C SER A 46 13.78 -0.89 14.60
N ILE A 47 12.90 -0.80 15.63
CA ILE A 47 13.26 -0.97 17.06
C ILE A 47 13.90 -2.32 17.33
N THR A 48 14.88 -2.36 18.23
CA THR A 48 15.46 -3.60 18.76
C THR A 48 15.25 -3.71 20.25
N TRP A 49 15.25 -4.93 20.78
CA TRP A 49 15.12 -5.14 22.21
C TRP A 49 16.29 -4.54 23.00
N GLU A 50 17.52 -4.63 22.49
CA GLU A 50 18.72 -4.09 23.17
C GLU A 50 18.57 -2.58 23.43
N PHE A 51 17.97 -1.86 22.47
CA PHE A 51 17.71 -0.44 22.62
C PHE A 51 16.66 -0.15 23.70
N VAL A 52 15.56 -0.92 23.71
CA VAL A 52 14.52 -0.82 24.74
C VAL A 52 15.12 -1.09 26.12
N GLU A 53 15.92 -2.15 26.24
CA GLU A 53 16.58 -2.56 27.48
C GLU A 53 17.57 -1.49 28.00
N ALA A 54 18.34 -0.87 27.11
CA ALA A 54 19.25 0.22 27.47
C ALA A 54 18.52 1.51 27.91
N ASN A 55 17.25 1.66 27.53
CA ASN A 55 16.45 2.86 27.75
C ASN A 55 15.14 2.55 28.50
N MET A 56 15.18 1.64 29.47
CA MET A 56 14.00 1.20 30.23
C MET A 56 13.34 2.31 31.09
N ASP A 57 14.04 3.42 31.31
CA ASP A 57 13.51 4.61 32.01
C ASP A 57 12.57 5.45 31.14
N LYS A 58 12.52 5.19 29.84
CA LYS A 58 11.70 5.96 28.90
C LYS A 58 10.24 5.52 28.91
N PRO A 59 9.30 6.43 28.58
CA PRO A 59 7.87 6.14 28.61
C PRO A 59 7.46 5.34 27.36
N TRP A 60 7.92 4.09 27.29
CA TRP A 60 7.57 3.15 26.23
C TRP A 60 6.09 2.75 26.29
N TYR A 61 5.48 2.65 25.12
CA TYR A 61 4.18 2.02 24.96
C TYR A 61 4.36 0.52 24.68
N TRP A 62 4.39 -0.27 25.76
CA TRP A 62 4.62 -1.72 25.75
C TRP A 62 3.66 -2.51 24.85
N GLY A 63 2.46 -1.99 24.62
CA GLY A 63 1.52 -2.60 23.69
C GLY A 63 1.99 -2.56 22.23
N TRP A 64 2.70 -1.52 21.81
CA TRP A 64 3.27 -1.43 20.45
C TRP A 64 4.60 -2.17 20.36
N LEU A 65 5.42 -2.11 21.40
CA LEU A 65 6.63 -2.93 21.49
C LEU A 65 6.30 -4.42 21.36
N GLY A 66 5.27 -4.90 22.06
CA GLY A 66 4.84 -6.29 21.99
C GLY A 66 4.39 -6.72 20.59
N ASN A 67 4.00 -5.78 19.72
CA ASN A 67 3.60 -6.09 18.35
C ASN A 67 4.79 -6.08 17.39
N ASN A 68 5.93 -5.53 17.82
CA ASN A 68 7.08 -5.39 16.96
C ASN A 68 7.76 -6.75 16.75
N PRO A 69 8.02 -7.17 15.50
CA PRO A 69 8.66 -8.46 15.22
C PRO A 69 10.07 -8.63 15.81
N SER A 70 10.75 -7.54 16.19
CA SER A 70 12.05 -7.60 16.86
C SER A 70 11.96 -7.99 18.34
N ILE A 71 10.77 -7.90 18.93
CA ILE A 71 10.53 -8.32 20.32
C ILE A 71 10.16 -9.80 20.32
N THR A 72 11.01 -10.60 20.94
CA THR A 72 10.86 -12.06 21.01
C THR A 72 10.12 -12.50 22.27
N TRP A 73 9.64 -13.74 22.28
CA TRP A 73 9.08 -14.35 23.48
C TRP A 73 10.06 -14.34 24.67
N GLU A 74 11.35 -14.56 24.45
CA GLU A 74 12.36 -14.54 25.52
C GLU A 74 12.40 -13.17 26.21
N ASN A 75 12.26 -12.08 25.45
CA ASN A 75 12.21 -10.73 26.00
C ASN A 75 10.97 -10.50 26.86
N ILE A 76 9.82 -11.00 26.41
CA ILE A 76 8.53 -10.91 27.11
C ILE A 76 8.56 -11.74 28.39
N GLU A 77 9.07 -12.98 28.32
CA GLU A 77 9.19 -13.89 29.45
C GLU A 77 10.15 -13.38 30.52
N ALA A 78 11.27 -12.75 30.11
CA ALA A 78 12.21 -12.11 31.02
C ALA A 78 11.66 -10.85 31.69
N ASN A 79 10.60 -10.23 31.14
CA ASN A 79 10.02 -8.97 31.62
C ASN A 79 8.50 -9.08 31.85
N PRO A 80 8.06 -9.97 32.75
CA PRO A 80 6.64 -10.28 32.93
C PRO A 80 5.87 -9.18 33.67
N ASP A 81 6.56 -8.24 34.32
CA ASP A 81 5.98 -7.11 35.05
C ASP A 81 5.54 -5.96 34.12
N LYS A 82 5.94 -6.00 32.86
CA LYS A 82 5.60 -4.96 31.89
C LYS A 82 4.17 -5.13 31.37
N PRO A 83 3.47 -4.02 31.09
CA PRO A 83 2.07 -4.05 30.67
C PRO A 83 1.94 -4.43 29.19
N TRP A 84 2.33 -5.65 28.84
CA TRP A 84 2.22 -6.18 27.49
C TRP A 84 0.75 -6.27 27.04
N ASN A 85 0.50 -5.92 25.77
CA ASN A 85 -0.81 -6.08 25.17
C ASN A 85 -0.94 -7.46 24.50
N TRP A 86 -1.65 -8.37 25.15
CA TRP A 86 -1.84 -9.74 24.66
C TRP A 86 -2.59 -9.86 23.34
N LEU A 87 -3.38 -8.85 22.96
CA LEU A 87 -4.03 -8.83 21.64
C LEU A 87 -2.98 -8.87 20.53
N GLY A 88 -2.02 -7.96 20.58
CA GLY A 88 -1.04 -7.87 19.52
C GLY A 88 0.18 -8.78 19.71
N LEU A 89 0.50 -9.22 20.95
CA LEU A 89 1.38 -10.37 21.16
C LEU A 89 0.87 -11.61 20.42
N SER A 90 -0.44 -11.86 20.45
CA SER A 90 -1.03 -13.03 19.78
C SER A 90 -0.84 -12.99 18.25
N ALA A 91 -0.65 -11.81 17.66
CA ALA A 91 -0.32 -11.64 16.24
C ALA A 91 1.18 -11.49 15.97
N ASN A 92 2.02 -11.43 17.01
CA ASN A 92 3.45 -11.20 16.82
C ASN A 92 4.10 -12.43 16.14
N PRO A 93 4.86 -12.25 15.04
CA PRO A 93 5.57 -13.33 14.36
C PRO A 93 6.64 -14.04 15.19
N SER A 94 7.03 -13.52 16.35
CA SER A 94 7.93 -14.20 17.29
C SER A 94 7.22 -15.21 18.19
N ILE A 95 5.88 -15.18 18.26
CA ILE A 95 5.08 -16.16 18.99
C ILE A 95 4.81 -17.36 18.10
N THR A 96 5.41 -18.50 18.45
CA THR A 96 5.18 -19.79 17.80
C THR A 96 4.11 -20.59 18.52
N TRP A 97 3.62 -21.65 17.88
CA TRP A 97 2.64 -22.53 18.53
C TRP A 97 3.20 -23.23 19.77
N GLU A 98 4.48 -23.62 19.78
CA GLU A 98 5.13 -24.24 20.93
C GLU A 98 5.12 -23.32 22.15
N ILE A 99 5.28 -22.01 21.95
CA ILE A 99 5.18 -21.01 23.02
C ILE A 99 3.76 -20.98 23.59
N VAL A 100 2.74 -20.97 22.72
CA VAL A 100 1.33 -20.95 23.10
C VAL A 100 0.96 -22.22 23.87
N GLU A 101 1.43 -23.37 23.41
CA GLU A 101 1.20 -24.67 24.05
C GLU A 101 1.90 -24.78 25.41
N ALA A 102 3.12 -24.26 25.53
CA ALA A 102 3.87 -24.23 26.79
C ALA A 102 3.29 -23.24 27.81
N ASN A 103 2.53 -22.24 27.36
CA ASN A 103 1.99 -21.16 28.17
C ASN A 103 0.45 -21.02 28.02
N PRO A 104 -0.33 -22.06 28.36
CA PRO A 104 -1.76 -22.09 28.10
C PRO A 104 -2.58 -21.18 29.04
N ASP A 105 -1.98 -20.71 30.14
CA ASP A 105 -2.59 -19.82 31.13
C ASP A 105 -2.56 -18.34 30.69
N LYS A 106 -1.78 -18.01 29.66
CA LYS A 106 -1.71 -16.65 29.13
C LYS A 106 -2.98 -16.30 28.36
N PRO A 107 -3.41 -15.03 28.39
CA PRO A 107 -4.66 -14.61 27.77
C PRO A 107 -4.50 -14.39 26.26
N TRP A 108 -4.12 -15.44 25.54
CA TRP A 108 -4.01 -15.43 24.08
C TRP A 108 -5.35 -15.04 23.43
N ASN A 109 -5.29 -14.11 22.49
CA ASN A 109 -6.44 -13.71 21.70
C ASN A 109 -6.52 -14.55 20.43
N TRP A 110 -7.59 -15.35 20.31
CA TRP A 110 -7.73 -16.31 19.23
C TRP A 110 -8.05 -15.70 17.87
N ASP A 111 -8.58 -14.48 17.81
CA ASP A 111 -8.76 -13.76 16.54
C ASP A 111 -7.38 -13.44 15.94
N PHE A 112 -6.49 -12.88 16.75
CA PHE A 112 -5.13 -12.54 16.35
C PHE A 112 -4.24 -13.77 16.16
N MET A 113 -4.39 -14.82 16.98
CA MET A 113 -3.72 -16.11 16.75
C MET A 113 -4.12 -16.70 15.40
N SER A 114 -5.41 -16.63 15.03
CA SER A 114 -5.90 -17.14 13.74
C SER A 114 -5.29 -16.38 12.56
N SER A 115 -4.89 -15.13 12.74
CA SER A 115 -4.17 -14.34 11.72
C SER A 115 -2.63 -14.47 11.81
N ASN A 116 -2.10 -15.15 12.82
CA ASN A 116 -0.66 -15.20 13.07
C ASN A 116 0.04 -16.03 11.96
N PRO A 117 1.14 -15.52 11.37
CA PRO A 117 1.85 -16.20 10.28
C PRO A 117 2.56 -17.50 10.68
N ASN A 118 2.68 -17.81 11.97
CA ASN A 118 3.23 -19.09 12.45
C ASN A 118 2.15 -20.17 12.65
N ILE A 119 0.86 -19.83 12.54
CA ILE A 119 -0.21 -20.81 12.64
C ILE A 119 -0.45 -21.43 11.28
N THR A 120 -0.12 -22.72 11.15
CA THR A 120 -0.35 -23.53 9.95
C THR A 120 -1.64 -24.33 10.07
N TRP A 121 -2.09 -24.90 8.95
CA TRP A 121 -3.26 -25.78 8.95
C TRP A 121 -3.06 -27.02 9.82
N GLU A 122 -1.87 -27.60 9.85
CA GLU A 122 -1.58 -28.78 10.69
C GLU A 122 -1.77 -28.48 12.18
N ILE A 123 -1.38 -27.27 12.62
CA ILE A 123 -1.60 -26.81 14.00
C ILE A 123 -3.09 -26.68 14.28
N ILE A 124 -3.84 -26.07 13.37
CA ILE A 124 -5.30 -25.89 13.50
C ILE A 124 -5.99 -27.25 13.57
N GLU A 125 -5.67 -28.15 12.65
CA GLU A 125 -6.24 -29.50 12.55
C GLU A 125 -5.96 -30.33 13.81
N ALA A 126 -4.74 -30.27 14.34
CA ALA A 126 -4.37 -30.96 15.56
C ALA A 126 -5.04 -30.37 16.82
N ASN A 127 -5.49 -29.11 16.77
CA ASN A 127 -6.00 -28.35 17.91
C ASN A 127 -7.37 -27.70 17.60
N MET A 128 -8.26 -28.47 16.97
CA MET A 128 -9.59 -28.00 16.57
C MET A 128 -10.52 -27.67 17.75
N ASP A 129 -10.15 -28.04 18.98
CA ASP A 129 -10.86 -27.67 20.21
C ASP A 129 -10.66 -26.21 20.61
N LYS A 130 -9.65 -25.55 20.06
CA LYS A 130 -9.37 -24.14 20.30
C LYS A 130 -10.37 -23.26 19.57
N PRO A 131 -10.69 -22.06 20.11
CA PRO A 131 -11.70 -21.19 19.54
C PRO A 131 -11.14 -20.37 18.36
N TRP A 132 -10.67 -21.06 17.31
CA TRP A 132 -10.17 -20.45 16.09
C TRP A 132 -11.24 -19.55 15.44
N ASN A 133 -10.81 -18.37 15.00
CA ASN A 133 -11.64 -17.45 14.26
C ASN A 133 -11.51 -17.72 12.76
N TRP A 134 -12.55 -18.31 12.18
CA TRP A 134 -12.58 -18.68 10.76
C TRP A 134 -12.59 -17.50 9.79
N TYR A 135 -13.05 -16.32 10.22
CA TYR A 135 -12.91 -15.09 9.43
C TYR A 135 -11.42 -14.75 9.25
N CYS A 136 -10.66 -14.76 10.36
CA CYS A 136 -9.22 -14.49 10.34
C CYS A 136 -8.43 -15.60 9.64
N LEU A 137 -8.77 -16.88 9.87
CA LEU A 137 -8.15 -18.01 9.18
C LEU A 137 -8.33 -17.94 7.66
N SER A 138 -9.53 -17.57 7.18
CA SER A 138 -9.77 -17.42 5.74
C SER A 138 -8.87 -16.36 5.08
N PHE A 139 -8.34 -15.41 5.83
CA PHE A 139 -7.39 -14.43 5.30
C PHE A 139 -5.92 -14.80 5.57
N ASN A 140 -5.66 -15.85 6.36
CA ASN A 140 -4.32 -16.23 6.75
C ASN A 140 -3.51 -16.76 5.54
N PRO A 141 -2.28 -16.28 5.31
CA PRO A 141 -1.44 -16.69 4.17
C PRO A 141 -0.97 -18.15 4.23
N ASN A 142 -1.12 -18.85 5.36
CA ASN A 142 -0.85 -20.29 5.45
C ASN A 142 -2.03 -21.16 5.03
N ILE A 143 -3.21 -20.57 4.82
CA ILE A 143 -4.39 -21.29 4.30
C ILE A 143 -4.35 -21.20 2.78
N THR A 144 -4.06 -22.34 2.14
CA THR A 144 -4.05 -22.47 0.67
C THR A 144 -5.39 -22.97 0.16
N TRP A 145 -5.60 -22.87 -1.17
CA TRP A 145 -6.80 -23.42 -1.80
C TRP A 145 -6.93 -24.93 -1.60
N GLU A 146 -5.84 -25.69 -1.65
CA GLU A 146 -5.86 -27.14 -1.44
C GLU A 146 -6.37 -27.51 -0.04
N ILE A 147 -6.00 -26.73 0.98
CA ILE A 147 -6.51 -26.88 2.35
C ILE A 147 -8.01 -26.62 2.39
N ILE A 148 -8.46 -25.54 1.74
CA ILE A 148 -9.88 -25.16 1.70
C ILE A 148 -10.69 -26.25 0.98
N GLU A 149 -10.22 -26.71 -0.18
CA GLU A 149 -10.88 -27.74 -1.00
C GLU A 149 -10.99 -29.07 -0.25
N ALA A 150 -9.94 -29.48 0.46
CA ALA A 150 -9.95 -30.70 1.27
C ALA A 150 -10.87 -30.59 2.50
N ASN A 151 -11.17 -29.37 2.96
CA ASN A 151 -11.89 -29.10 4.21
C ASN A 151 -13.08 -28.15 3.98
N MET A 152 -13.84 -28.37 2.90
CA MET A 152 -14.98 -27.54 2.52
C MET A 152 -16.14 -27.55 3.51
N ASP A 153 -16.17 -28.48 4.47
CA ASP A 153 -17.15 -28.56 5.55
C ASP A 153 -16.92 -27.50 6.64
N LYS A 154 -15.75 -26.85 6.65
CA LYS A 154 -15.42 -25.82 7.63
C LYS A 154 -16.08 -24.48 7.29
N PRO A 155 -16.35 -23.63 8.30
CA PRO A 155 -17.08 -22.38 8.11
C PRO A 155 -16.18 -21.26 7.55
N TRP A 156 -15.54 -21.52 6.41
CA TRP A 156 -14.72 -20.55 5.70
C TRP A 156 -15.52 -19.30 5.35
N ASN A 157 -14.91 -18.13 5.54
CA ASN A 157 -15.48 -16.86 5.15
C ASN A 157 -15.06 -16.50 3.71
N TRP A 158 -15.99 -16.57 2.77
CA TRP A 158 -15.71 -16.33 1.34
C TRP A 158 -15.30 -14.91 0.99
N TYR A 159 -15.76 -13.92 1.76
CA TYR A 159 -15.27 -12.55 1.62
C TYR A 159 -13.76 -12.48 1.92
N CYS A 160 -13.33 -13.05 3.05
CA CYS A 160 -11.91 -13.13 3.40
C CYS A 160 -11.10 -13.99 2.43
N LEU A 161 -11.65 -15.11 1.96
CA LEU A 161 -11.01 -15.95 0.95
C LEU A 161 -10.79 -15.18 -0.36
N SER A 162 -11.80 -14.45 -0.86
CA SER A 162 -11.65 -13.60 -2.05
C SER A 162 -10.52 -12.57 -1.90
N CYS A 163 -10.30 -12.09 -0.68
CA CYS A 163 -9.23 -11.14 -0.38
C CYS A 163 -7.87 -11.83 -0.10
N ASN A 164 -7.81 -13.17 0.00
CA ASN A 164 -6.62 -13.92 0.41
C ASN A 164 -5.55 -13.96 -0.70
N PRO A 165 -4.25 -13.73 -0.38
CA PRO A 165 -3.15 -13.71 -1.34
C PRO A 165 -2.80 -15.08 -1.94
N ASN A 166 -3.41 -16.18 -1.51
CA ASN A 166 -3.26 -17.50 -2.13
C ASN A 166 -4.35 -17.81 -3.16
N ILE A 167 -5.40 -16.99 -3.25
CA ILE A 167 -6.45 -17.19 -4.24
C ILE A 167 -6.02 -16.51 -5.55
N THR A 168 -5.83 -17.32 -6.59
CA THR A 168 -5.47 -16.86 -7.94
C THR A 168 -6.70 -16.88 -8.86
N TRP A 169 -6.57 -16.23 -10.03
CA TRP A 169 -7.61 -16.29 -11.05
C TRP A 169 -7.92 -17.72 -11.50
N GLU A 170 -6.91 -18.59 -11.65
CA GLU A 170 -7.10 -19.98 -12.06
C GLU A 170 -7.96 -20.76 -11.07
N ILE A 171 -7.78 -20.52 -9.76
CA ILE A 171 -8.60 -21.11 -8.70
C ILE A 171 -10.06 -20.64 -8.84
N ILE A 172 -10.27 -19.33 -9.03
CA ILE A 172 -11.60 -18.74 -9.16
C ILE A 172 -12.30 -19.29 -10.40
N GLU A 173 -11.61 -19.32 -11.55
CA GLU A 173 -12.13 -19.81 -12.82
C GLU A 173 -12.52 -21.29 -12.76
N ALA A 174 -11.71 -22.13 -12.09
CA ALA A 174 -12.03 -23.53 -11.88
C ALA A 174 -13.20 -23.76 -10.92
N ASN A 175 -13.51 -22.78 -10.06
CA ASN A 175 -14.48 -22.89 -8.95
C ASN A 175 -15.49 -21.73 -8.96
N MET A 176 -16.00 -21.38 -10.15
CA MET A 176 -16.93 -20.27 -10.34
C MET A 176 -18.30 -20.45 -9.66
N ASP A 177 -18.63 -21.66 -9.20
CA ASP A 177 -19.85 -21.97 -8.45
C ASP A 177 -19.78 -21.49 -6.98
N LYS A 178 -18.59 -21.14 -6.50
CA LYS A 178 -18.40 -20.68 -5.12
C LYS A 178 -18.81 -19.22 -4.95
N PRO A 179 -19.24 -18.82 -3.75
CA PRO A 179 -19.76 -17.48 -3.50
C PRO A 179 -18.62 -16.46 -3.31
N TRP A 180 -17.76 -16.34 -4.32
CA TRP A 180 -16.69 -15.36 -4.34
C TRP A 180 -17.25 -13.93 -4.24
N ASP A 181 -16.68 -13.14 -3.36
CA ASP A 181 -16.93 -11.70 -3.28
C ASP A 181 -16.09 -10.95 -4.33
N TRP A 182 -16.78 -10.34 -5.30
CA TRP A 182 -16.13 -9.66 -6.44
C TRP A 182 -15.51 -8.31 -6.10
N VAL A 183 -15.94 -7.67 -5.00
CA VAL A 183 -15.34 -6.43 -4.50
C VAL A 183 -13.94 -6.74 -3.96
N CYS A 184 -13.83 -7.80 -3.14
CA CYS A 184 -12.53 -8.33 -2.70
C CYS A 184 -11.67 -8.80 -3.88
N LEU A 185 -12.23 -9.57 -4.81
CA LEU A 185 -11.46 -10.06 -5.98
C LEU A 185 -10.91 -8.90 -6.82
N SER A 186 -11.71 -7.85 -7.06
CA SER A 186 -11.26 -6.66 -7.79
C SER A 186 -10.03 -6.01 -7.16
N SER A 187 -9.91 -6.01 -5.84
CA SER A 187 -8.75 -5.44 -5.14
C SER A 187 -7.60 -6.44 -4.92
N ASN A 188 -7.79 -7.72 -5.25
CA ASN A 188 -6.83 -8.78 -4.95
C ASN A 188 -5.57 -8.67 -5.84
N PRO A 189 -4.35 -8.65 -5.26
CA PRO A 189 -3.10 -8.50 -5.99
C PRO A 189 -2.70 -9.70 -6.86
N ASN A 190 -3.44 -10.81 -6.84
CA ASN A 190 -3.26 -11.90 -7.81
C ASN A 190 -4.13 -11.74 -9.05
N ILE A 191 -5.10 -10.82 -9.03
CA ILE A 191 -5.89 -10.49 -10.21
C ILE A 191 -5.12 -9.46 -11.03
N THR A 192 -4.81 -9.84 -12.27
CA THR A 192 -4.12 -8.98 -13.23
C THR A 192 -5.09 -8.37 -14.24
N TRP A 193 -4.69 -7.28 -14.89
CA TRP A 193 -5.47 -6.72 -16.00
C TRP A 193 -5.80 -7.75 -17.09
N LYS A 194 -4.89 -8.69 -17.39
CA LYS A 194 -5.14 -9.75 -18.37
C LYS A 194 -6.31 -10.65 -17.97
N ASN A 195 -6.44 -10.97 -16.68
CA ASN A 195 -7.56 -11.77 -16.18
C ASN A 195 -8.88 -11.02 -16.35
N ILE A 196 -8.88 -9.73 -16.03
CA ILE A 196 -10.04 -8.83 -16.15
C ILE A 196 -10.46 -8.67 -17.61
N GLU A 197 -9.52 -8.35 -18.50
CA GLU A 197 -9.75 -8.15 -19.94
C GLU A 197 -10.32 -9.41 -20.61
N ALA A 198 -9.83 -10.59 -20.24
CA ALA A 198 -10.34 -11.86 -20.74
C ALA A 198 -11.75 -12.21 -20.22
N ASN A 199 -12.18 -11.59 -19.10
CA ASN A 199 -13.40 -11.92 -18.36
C ASN A 199 -14.19 -10.66 -17.99
N MET A 200 -14.33 -9.76 -18.96
CA MET A 200 -15.01 -8.46 -18.79
C MET A 200 -16.52 -8.58 -18.49
N ASP A 201 -17.12 -9.75 -18.71
CA ASP A 201 -18.52 -10.06 -18.39
C ASP A 201 -18.77 -10.27 -16.89
N LYS A 202 -17.70 -10.43 -16.10
CA LYS A 202 -17.81 -10.67 -14.66
C LYS A 202 -18.10 -9.37 -13.90
N PRO A 203 -18.74 -9.45 -12.72
CA PRO A 203 -19.18 -8.28 -11.97
C PRO A 203 -18.02 -7.62 -11.20
N TRP A 204 -16.96 -7.24 -11.91
CA TRP A 204 -15.83 -6.50 -11.35
C TRP A 204 -16.29 -5.16 -10.79
N ASP A 205 -15.89 -4.88 -9.55
CA ASP A 205 -16.02 -3.57 -8.93
C ASP A 205 -14.90 -2.63 -9.41
N TRP A 206 -15.24 -1.56 -10.12
CA TRP A 206 -14.26 -0.66 -10.73
C TRP A 206 -13.57 0.28 -9.75
N ASP A 207 -14.22 0.64 -8.65
CA ASP A 207 -13.61 1.46 -7.60
C ASP A 207 -12.48 0.66 -6.92
N CYS A 208 -12.71 -0.63 -6.70
CA CYS A 208 -11.71 -1.56 -6.16
C CYS A 208 -10.62 -1.91 -7.18
N LEU A 209 -10.97 -2.11 -8.45
CA LEU A 209 -9.98 -2.26 -9.53
C LEU A 209 -9.07 -1.04 -9.61
N SER A 210 -9.61 0.17 -9.47
CA SER A 210 -8.81 1.40 -9.41
C SER A 210 -7.81 1.41 -8.26
N CYS A 211 -8.00 0.64 -7.20
CA CYS A 211 -7.04 0.49 -6.11
C CYS A 211 -6.07 -0.68 -6.29
N ASN A 212 -6.29 -1.52 -7.31
CA ASN A 212 -5.53 -2.76 -7.47
C ASN A 212 -4.10 -2.45 -7.94
N PRO A 213 -3.06 -2.96 -7.25
CA PRO A 213 -1.67 -2.65 -7.55
C PRO A 213 -1.19 -3.15 -8.92
N ASN A 214 -1.91 -4.07 -9.55
CA ASN A 214 -1.59 -4.56 -10.90
C ASN A 214 -2.20 -3.71 -12.02
N ILE A 215 -3.03 -2.71 -11.69
CA ILE A 215 -3.51 -1.75 -12.69
C ILE A 215 -2.42 -0.74 -12.96
N THR A 216 -1.91 -0.76 -14.19
CA THR A 216 -0.91 0.18 -14.67
C THR A 216 -1.54 1.34 -15.42
N TRP A 217 -0.80 2.43 -15.56
CA TRP A 217 -1.23 3.57 -16.37
C TRP A 217 -1.60 3.17 -17.81
N LYS A 218 -0.84 2.26 -18.41
CA LYS A 218 -1.11 1.74 -19.75
C LYS A 218 -2.47 1.04 -19.86
N ASN A 219 -2.91 0.35 -18.82
CA ASN A 219 -4.22 -0.30 -18.80
C ASN A 219 -5.34 0.73 -18.86
N ILE A 220 -5.19 1.82 -18.09
CA ILE A 220 -6.14 2.93 -18.02
C ILE A 220 -6.19 3.68 -19.35
N GLU A 221 -5.04 4.03 -19.93
CA GLU A 221 -4.94 4.75 -21.22
C GLU A 221 -5.59 3.97 -22.37
N ALA A 222 -5.42 2.64 -22.39
CA ALA A 222 -6.05 1.78 -23.39
C ALA A 222 -7.56 1.60 -23.18
N ASN A 223 -8.08 1.92 -21.98
CA ASN A 223 -9.46 1.62 -21.57
C ASN A 223 -10.07 2.81 -20.80
N MET A 224 -9.91 4.03 -21.34
CA MET A 224 -10.40 5.26 -20.72
C MET A 224 -11.94 5.35 -20.65
N ASP A 225 -12.65 4.51 -21.40
CA ASP A 225 -14.11 4.42 -21.41
C ASP A 225 -14.67 3.71 -20.17
N LYS A 226 -13.82 3.06 -19.37
CA LYS A 226 -14.24 2.32 -18.19
C LYS A 226 -14.47 3.24 -16.99
N PRO A 227 -15.38 2.88 -16.07
CA PRO A 227 -15.76 3.74 -14.95
C PRO A 227 -14.71 3.68 -13.83
N TRP A 228 -13.47 4.06 -14.14
CA TRP A 228 -12.38 4.15 -13.17
C TRP A 228 -12.66 5.23 -12.12
N ASP A 229 -12.44 4.91 -10.84
CA ASP A 229 -12.31 5.92 -9.79
C ASP A 229 -10.90 6.56 -9.83
N TRP A 230 -10.83 7.82 -10.25
CA TRP A 230 -9.60 8.61 -10.35
C TRP A 230 -8.97 8.95 -9.00
N GLY A 231 -9.79 9.12 -7.96
CA GLY A 231 -9.31 9.34 -6.59
C GLY A 231 -8.62 8.10 -6.06
N ALA A 232 -9.21 6.92 -6.28
CA ALA A 232 -8.60 5.64 -5.97
C ALA A 232 -7.30 5.43 -6.75
N LEU A 233 -7.31 5.60 -8.09
CA LEU A 233 -6.13 5.50 -8.93
C LEU A 233 -4.99 6.41 -8.45
N SER A 234 -5.31 7.61 -7.97
CA SER A 234 -4.29 8.58 -7.53
C SER A 234 -3.39 8.05 -6.40
N ARG A 235 -3.84 7.02 -5.67
CA ARG A 235 -3.10 6.34 -4.59
C ARG A 235 -2.14 5.27 -5.11
N ASN A 236 -2.28 4.83 -6.36
CA ASN A 236 -1.37 3.86 -6.95
C ASN A 236 0.00 4.49 -7.22
N LYS A 237 1.04 3.68 -7.07
CA LYS A 237 2.42 4.07 -7.35
C LYS A 237 2.68 4.01 -8.86
N PHE A 238 2.12 4.95 -9.61
CA PHE A 238 2.41 5.14 -11.03
C PHE A 238 3.76 5.85 -11.17
N THR A 239 4.87 5.11 -11.15
CA THR A 239 6.23 5.67 -11.15
C THR A 239 6.61 6.29 -12.51
N LYS A 240 6.80 7.61 -12.60
CA LYS A 240 7.11 8.38 -13.84
C LYS A 240 6.03 8.42 -14.94
N GLU A 241 5.25 7.36 -15.17
CA GLU A 241 4.25 7.38 -16.26
C GLU A 241 3.12 8.38 -15.98
N LYS A 242 2.73 8.57 -14.72
CA LYS A 242 1.72 9.55 -14.32
C LYS A 242 2.18 10.98 -14.56
N GLU A 243 3.39 11.34 -14.16
CA GLU A 243 3.94 12.69 -14.41
C GLU A 243 4.01 12.99 -15.91
N GLN A 244 4.44 12.01 -16.72
CA GLN A 244 4.49 12.16 -18.17
C GLN A 244 3.09 12.25 -18.79
N PHE A 245 2.11 11.51 -18.28
CA PHE A 245 0.73 11.61 -18.75
C PHE A 245 0.10 12.95 -18.36
N GLU A 246 0.23 13.38 -17.11
CA GLU A 246 -0.26 14.69 -16.66
C GLU A 246 0.35 15.81 -17.49
N GLN A 247 1.65 15.71 -17.81
CA GLN A 247 2.31 16.61 -18.77
C GLN A 247 1.70 16.51 -20.18
N ARG A 248 1.46 15.31 -20.72
CA ARG A 248 0.84 15.13 -22.05
C ARG A 248 -0.57 15.72 -22.12
N VAL A 249 -1.44 15.40 -21.16
CA VAL A 249 -2.81 15.94 -21.09
C VAL A 249 -2.80 17.46 -20.94
N LEU A 250 -1.92 18.00 -20.08
CA LEU A 250 -1.79 19.43 -19.90
C LEU A 250 -1.31 20.11 -21.20
N ILE A 251 -0.38 19.49 -21.93
CA ILE A 251 0.06 19.95 -23.25
C ILE A 251 -1.09 19.91 -24.27
N GLU A 252 -1.86 18.82 -24.34
CA GLU A 252 -3.01 18.70 -25.26
C GLU A 252 -4.11 19.71 -24.95
N LEU A 253 -4.47 19.88 -23.68
CA LEU A 253 -5.44 20.90 -23.25
C LEU A 253 -4.93 22.31 -23.57
N HIS A 254 -3.64 22.57 -23.37
CA HIS A 254 -3.03 23.86 -23.70
C HIS A 254 -3.01 24.10 -25.22
N GLN A 255 -2.65 23.10 -26.02
CA GLN A 255 -2.70 23.17 -27.48
C GLN A 255 -4.12 23.43 -27.97
N LYS A 256 -5.11 22.73 -27.42
CA LYS A 256 -6.52 22.93 -27.74
C LYS A 256 -6.97 24.34 -27.36
N PHE A 257 -6.59 24.82 -26.18
CA PHE A 257 -6.87 26.20 -25.76
C PHE A 257 -6.26 27.24 -26.71
N ILE A 258 -5.00 27.06 -27.13
CA ILE A 258 -4.35 27.93 -28.12
C ILE A 258 -5.12 27.91 -29.43
N GLN A 259 -5.42 26.71 -29.96
CA GLN A 259 -6.14 26.54 -31.22
C GLN A 259 -7.52 27.20 -31.20
N GLU A 260 -8.27 27.03 -30.11
CA GLU A 260 -9.65 27.52 -30.01
C GLU A 260 -9.74 29.01 -29.67
N ASN A 261 -8.76 29.58 -28.95
CA ASN A 261 -8.92 30.91 -28.34
C ASN A 261 -7.87 31.95 -28.76
N ILE A 262 -6.68 31.52 -29.18
CA ILE A 262 -5.54 32.44 -29.42
C ILE A 262 -5.05 32.38 -30.87
N PHE A 263 -5.30 31.28 -31.58
CA PHE A 263 -4.76 31.03 -32.90
C PHE A 263 -5.06 32.15 -33.91
N GLU A 264 -6.31 32.63 -33.97
CA GLU A 264 -6.66 33.74 -34.87
C GLU A 264 -5.95 35.05 -34.55
N GLU A 265 -5.79 35.38 -33.27
CA GLU A 265 -5.11 36.61 -32.84
C GLU A 265 -3.60 36.53 -33.14
N LEU A 266 -3.01 35.35 -32.95
CA LEU A 266 -1.64 35.10 -33.38
C LEU A 266 -1.49 35.26 -34.89
N VAL A 267 -2.35 34.63 -35.70
CA VAL A 267 -2.30 34.76 -37.17
C VAL A 267 -2.46 36.21 -37.60
N LYS A 268 -3.38 36.99 -37.01
CA LYS A 268 -3.55 38.42 -37.34
C LYS A 268 -2.31 39.26 -37.04
N ALA A 269 -1.69 39.04 -35.87
CA ALA A 269 -0.48 39.76 -35.48
C ALA A 269 0.72 39.33 -36.34
N TYR A 270 0.79 38.05 -36.68
CA TYR A 270 1.90 37.42 -37.38
C TYR A 270 1.86 37.73 -38.89
N MET A 271 0.67 37.75 -39.48
CA MET A 271 0.39 38.17 -40.87
C MET A 271 0.11 39.67 -40.99
N HIS A 272 0.43 40.48 -39.97
CA HIS A 272 0.15 41.91 -40.02
C HIS A 272 1.00 42.58 -41.13
N PRO A 273 0.40 43.40 -42.02
CA PRO A 273 1.10 43.97 -43.17
C PRO A 273 2.41 44.70 -42.84
N ASN A 274 2.46 45.42 -41.71
CA ASN A 274 3.69 46.09 -41.27
C ASN A 274 4.86 45.13 -41.02
N ARG A 275 4.59 43.92 -40.53
CA ARG A 275 5.62 42.92 -40.28
C ARG A 275 6.07 42.27 -41.60
N ILE A 276 5.12 41.95 -42.47
CA ILE A 276 5.42 41.43 -43.82
C ILE A 276 6.30 42.43 -44.58
N ASN A 277 5.94 43.72 -44.57
CA ASN A 277 6.73 44.76 -45.21
C ASN A 277 8.14 44.90 -44.61
N GLN A 278 8.29 44.78 -43.28
CA GLN A 278 9.62 44.77 -42.65
C GLN A 278 10.50 43.60 -43.11
N LEU A 279 9.92 42.40 -43.28
CA LEU A 279 10.66 41.24 -43.80
C LEU A 279 11.08 41.44 -45.26
N LEU A 280 10.18 41.98 -46.08
CA LEU A 280 10.50 42.35 -47.47
C LEU A 280 11.61 43.41 -47.53
N ASP A 281 11.57 44.42 -46.65
CA ASP A 281 12.60 45.48 -46.56
C ASP A 281 13.95 44.94 -46.09
N MET A 282 13.97 43.84 -45.33
CA MET A 282 15.18 43.12 -44.94
C MET A 282 15.78 42.25 -46.07
N GLY A 283 15.12 42.19 -47.23
CA GLY A 283 15.60 41.54 -48.43
C GLY A 283 15.10 40.11 -48.63
N TYR A 284 14.11 39.66 -47.86
CA TYR A 284 13.44 38.38 -48.09
C TYR A 284 12.45 38.50 -49.26
N GLU A 285 12.41 37.50 -50.12
CA GLU A 285 11.43 37.44 -51.20
C GLU A 285 10.08 36.88 -50.71
N ILE A 286 8.97 37.26 -51.37
CA ILE A 286 7.61 36.82 -50.97
C ILE A 286 7.51 35.29 -50.92
N GLU A 287 8.21 34.60 -51.81
CA GLU A 287 8.25 33.13 -51.92
C GLU A 287 9.05 32.49 -50.78
N GLU A 288 9.94 33.24 -50.12
CA GLU A 288 10.71 32.82 -48.94
C GLU A 288 9.95 33.10 -47.63
N LEU A 289 8.87 33.88 -47.69
CA LEU A 289 8.09 34.23 -46.49
C LEU A 289 7.29 33.04 -45.97
N ASP A 290 6.87 32.09 -46.82
CA ASP A 290 6.12 30.89 -46.39
C ASP A 290 6.97 29.97 -45.47
N ASP A 291 8.30 29.99 -45.62
CA ASP A 291 9.23 29.23 -44.77
C ASP A 291 9.67 30.00 -43.51
N LEU A 292 9.49 31.33 -43.50
CA LEU A 292 9.84 32.23 -42.39
C LEU A 292 8.66 32.56 -41.50
N LEU A 293 7.43 32.27 -41.95
CA LEU A 293 6.20 32.59 -41.25
C LEU A 293 5.58 31.39 -40.54
#